data_AF-A0A7I7S667-F1
#
_entry.id   AF-A0A7I7S667-F1
#
_cell.length_a   1.000
_cell.length_b   1.000
_cell.length_c   1.000
_cell.angle_alpha   90.00
_cell.angle_beta   90.00
_cell.angle_gamma   90.00
#
_symmetry.space_group_name_H-M   'P 1'
#
loop_
_entity.id
_entity.type
_entity.pdbx_description
1 polymer ?
#
loop_
_entity_poly.entity_id
_entity_poly.type
_entity_poly.pdbx_seq_one_letter_code
_entity_poly.pdbx_strand_id
1 'polypeptide(L)'
;MGGFVDRPGLVLGQLTFYLLLIGGIVWLIVHLVRRSKAGGSSGSSQARWQHAVNVCTADPRYRLGQVAAVNQVYPQRGTAAWVTWYGTGQPQNTWFENVYPPVGGWVIVTGGIGPDRTTFVVDQVHDVIA
;
A
#
# COMPACT_ATOMS: atom_id res chain seq x y z
N MET A 1 66.55 33.20 -8.75
CA MET A 1 66.62 32.19 -7.68
C MET A 1 65.22 31.63 -7.47
N GLY A 2 65.08 30.30 -7.64
CA GLY A 2 63.93 29.39 -7.37
C GLY A 2 62.51 29.92 -7.57
N GLY A 3 61.68 29.42 -8.49
CA GLY A 3 61.44 28.03 -8.85
C GLY A 3 60.01 27.67 -8.45
N PHE A 4 59.03 28.11 -9.26
CA PHE A 4 57.64 27.65 -9.16
C PHE A 4 57.65 26.15 -9.48
N VAL A 5 57.61 25.32 -8.43
CA VAL A 5 57.48 23.87 -8.59
C VAL A 5 56.02 23.62 -8.93
N ASP A 6 55.72 23.57 -10.23
CA ASP A 6 54.53 22.89 -10.74
C ASP A 6 54.53 21.47 -10.16
N ARG A 7 53.55 21.16 -9.32
CA ARG A 7 53.29 19.82 -8.79
C ARG A 7 52.13 19.19 -9.58
N PRO A 8 52.35 18.76 -10.85
CA PRO A 8 51.29 18.19 -11.68
C PRO A 8 50.70 16.90 -11.09
N GLY A 9 51.44 16.21 -10.21
CA GLY A 9 50.98 14.99 -9.54
C GLY A 9 49.89 15.21 -8.49
N LEU A 10 49.81 16.40 -7.88
CA LEU A 10 48.82 16.67 -6.82
C LEU A 10 47.42 16.87 -7.40
N VAL A 11 47.33 17.54 -8.56
CA VAL A 11 46.06 17.84 -9.24
C VAL A 11 45.48 16.58 -9.87
N LEU A 12 46.31 15.74 -10.48
CA LEU A 12 45.86 14.47 -11.09
C LEU A 12 45.33 13.49 -10.04
N GLY A 13 46.03 13.33 -8.91
CA GLY A 13 45.59 12.47 -7.80
C GLY A 13 44.29 12.94 -7.17
N GLN A 14 44.13 14.27 -7.02
CA GLN A 14 42.92 14.87 -6.49
C GLN A 14 41.71 14.69 -7.43
N LEU A 15 41.89 14.85 -8.74
CA LEU A 15 40.83 14.59 -9.73
C LEU A 15 40.41 13.11 -9.76
N THR A 16 41.37 12.18 -9.66
CA THR A 16 41.05 10.73 -9.58
C THR A 16 40.29 10.38 -8.30
N PHE A 17 40.61 11.04 -7.18
CA PHE A 17 39.88 10.85 -5.92
C PHE A 17 38.42 11.31 -6.03
N TYR A 18 38.18 12.48 -6.64
CA TYR A 18 36.81 12.97 -6.86
C TYR A 18 36.00 12.07 -7.79
N LEU A 19 36.61 11.53 -8.86
CA LEU A 19 35.91 10.62 -9.78
C LEU A 19 35.51 9.30 -9.11
N LEU A 20 36.39 8.73 -8.27
CA LEU A 20 36.08 7.52 -7.51
C LEU A 20 35.00 7.78 -6.45
N LEU A 21 35.04 8.95 -5.81
CA LEU A 21 34.06 9.34 -4.79
C LEU A 21 32.68 9.57 -5.40
N ILE A 22 32.59 10.26 -6.54
CA ILE A 22 31.34 10.44 -7.29
C ILE A 22 30.82 9.10 -7.80
N GLY A 23 31.69 8.25 -8.37
CA GLY A 23 31.31 6.91 -8.84
C GLY A 23 30.78 6.03 -7.71
N GLY A 24 31.42 6.07 -6.54
CA GLY A 24 30.99 5.36 -5.34
C GLY A 24 29.65 5.85 -4.81
N ILE A 25 29.42 7.17 -4.77
CA ILE A 25 28.14 7.76 -4.36
C ILE A 25 27.02 7.38 -5.33
N VAL A 26 27.25 7.48 -6.64
CA VAL A 26 26.26 7.10 -7.65
C VAL A 26 25.92 5.62 -7.55
N TRP A 27 26.94 4.76 -7.38
CA TRP A 27 26.72 3.33 -7.17
C TRP A 27 25.95 3.04 -5.88
N LEU A 28 26.27 3.73 -4.78
CA LEU A 28 25.56 3.61 -3.49
C LEU A 28 24.09 4.01 -3.62
N ILE A 29 23.80 5.14 -4.28
CA ILE A 29 22.43 5.61 -4.52
C ILE A 29 21.67 4.58 -5.37
N VAL A 30 22.26 4.10 -6.47
CA VAL A 30 21.62 3.09 -7.33
C VAL A 30 21.40 1.79 -6.55
N HIS A 31 22.36 1.36 -5.73
CA HIS A 31 22.25 0.15 -4.92
C HIS A 31 21.17 0.28 -3.84
N LEU A 32 21.08 1.44 -3.16
CA LEU A 32 20.03 1.73 -2.18
C LEU A 32 18.65 1.84 -2.82
N VAL A 33 18.53 2.46 -4.00
CA VAL A 33 17.27 2.52 -4.77
C VAL A 33 16.85 1.12 -5.26
N ARG A 34 17.81 0.29 -5.67
CA ARG A 34 17.53 -1.11 -6.05
C ARG A 34 17.17 -1.96 -4.83
N ARG A 35 17.81 -1.79 -3.67
CA ARG A 35 17.46 -2.49 -2.42
C ARG A 35 16.10 -2.05 -1.87
N SER A 36 15.76 -0.77 -1.95
CA SER A 36 14.43 -0.29 -1.54
C SER A 36 13.33 -0.80 -2.48
N LYS A 37 13.59 -0.95 -3.79
CA LYS A 37 12.68 -1.65 -4.71
C LYS A 37 12.61 -3.16 -4.50
N ALA A 38 13.70 -3.80 -4.05
CA ALA A 38 13.74 -5.24 -3.78
C ALA A 38 13.22 -5.62 -2.37
N GLY A 39 13.06 -4.65 -1.47
CA GLY A 39 12.66 -4.85 -0.07
C GLY A 39 11.21 -4.47 0.26
N GLY A 40 10.42 -4.00 -0.70
CA GLY A 40 9.02 -3.62 -0.49
C GLY A 40 8.06 -4.59 -1.17
N SER A 41 7.59 -5.60 -0.43
CA SER A 41 6.25 -6.25 -0.43
C SER A 41 5.29 -6.20 -1.66
N SER A 42 5.75 -5.99 -2.89
CA SER A 42 4.87 -5.84 -4.06
C SER A 42 4.31 -7.17 -4.55
N GLY A 43 5.07 -8.27 -4.43
CA GLY A 43 4.62 -9.59 -4.86
C GLY A 43 3.46 -10.15 -4.03
N SER A 44 3.49 -9.96 -2.70
CA SER A 44 2.47 -10.51 -1.80
C SER A 44 1.17 -9.72 -1.83
N SER A 45 1.23 -8.38 -1.84
CA SER A 45 0.01 -7.56 -1.87
C SER A 45 -0.68 -7.64 -3.22
N GLN A 46 0.07 -7.71 -4.32
CA GLN A 46 -0.51 -7.92 -5.64
C GLN A 46 -1.10 -9.32 -5.81
N ALA A 47 -0.47 -10.35 -5.26
CA ALA A 47 -1.02 -11.70 -5.25
C ALA A 47 -2.30 -11.79 -4.40
N ARG A 48 -2.34 -11.16 -3.21
CA ARG A 48 -3.54 -11.10 -2.36
C ARG A 48 -4.69 -10.35 -3.05
N TRP A 49 -4.38 -9.22 -3.69
CA TRP A 49 -5.35 -8.49 -4.48
C TRP A 49 -5.94 -9.35 -5.60
N GLN A 50 -5.08 -10.04 -6.37
CA GLN A 50 -5.52 -10.91 -7.45
C GLN A 50 -6.39 -12.06 -6.92
N HIS A 51 -6.01 -12.65 -5.79
CA HIS A 51 -6.80 -13.69 -5.12
C HIS A 51 -8.18 -13.16 -4.72
N ALA A 52 -8.25 -11.98 -4.11
CA ALA A 52 -9.50 -11.35 -3.69
C ALA A 52 -10.46 -11.11 -4.85
N VAL A 53 -9.95 -10.59 -5.97
CA VAL A 53 -10.73 -10.38 -7.19
C VAL A 53 -11.20 -11.73 -7.75
N ASN A 54 -10.36 -12.75 -7.76
CA ASN A 54 -10.73 -14.09 -8.24
C ASN A 54 -11.83 -14.72 -7.37
N VAL A 55 -11.79 -14.56 -6.05
CA VAL A 55 -12.84 -15.07 -5.15
C VAL A 55 -14.17 -14.36 -5.39
N CYS A 56 -14.15 -13.03 -5.53
CA CYS A 56 -15.38 -12.26 -5.76
C CYS A 56 -15.97 -12.46 -7.16
N THR A 57 -15.14 -12.80 -8.14
CA THR A 57 -15.62 -13.15 -9.50
C THR A 57 -16.13 -14.58 -9.59
N ALA A 58 -15.59 -15.51 -8.78
CA ALA A 58 -16.03 -16.90 -8.74
C ALA A 58 -17.36 -17.09 -7.99
N ASP A 59 -17.60 -16.33 -6.91
CA ASP A 59 -18.85 -16.40 -6.14
C ASP A 59 -19.43 -14.99 -5.90
N PRO A 60 -20.63 -14.69 -6.44
CA PRO A 60 -21.26 -13.37 -6.36
C PRO A 60 -21.72 -12.97 -4.95
N ARG A 61 -21.68 -13.88 -3.98
CA ARG A 61 -21.96 -13.56 -2.57
C ARG A 61 -20.85 -12.74 -1.94
N TYR A 62 -19.62 -12.91 -2.41
CA TYR A 62 -18.47 -12.15 -1.92
C TYR A 62 -18.44 -10.79 -2.59
N ARG A 63 -18.28 -9.76 -1.76
CA ARG A 63 -18.15 -8.37 -2.21
C ARG A 63 -16.82 -7.82 -1.74
N LEU A 64 -16.09 -7.25 -2.67
CA LEU A 64 -14.85 -6.53 -2.43
C LEU A 64 -15.15 -5.04 -2.33
N GLY A 65 -14.68 -4.38 -1.27
CA GLY A 65 -14.86 -2.95 -1.09
C GLY A 65 -13.69 -2.31 -0.38
N GLN A 66 -13.47 -1.02 -0.65
CA GLN A 66 -12.47 -0.22 0.07
C GLN A 66 -13.15 0.57 1.18
N VAL A 67 -12.59 0.52 2.38
CA VAL A 67 -13.07 1.27 3.55
C VAL A 67 -12.65 2.72 3.37
N ALA A 68 -13.57 3.57 2.94
CA ALA A 68 -13.29 4.98 2.68
C ALA A 68 -13.16 5.79 3.99
N ALA A 69 -14.06 5.55 4.94
CA ALA A 69 -14.05 6.22 6.23
C ALA A 69 -14.80 5.40 7.28
N VAL A 70 -14.35 5.44 8.53
CA VAL A 70 -15.12 4.94 9.67
C VAL A 70 -15.92 6.11 10.25
N ASN A 71 -17.24 5.98 10.24
CA ASN A 71 -18.15 7.03 10.70
C ASN A 71 -18.31 6.98 12.22
N GLN A 72 -18.60 5.79 12.74
CA GLN A 72 -18.90 5.61 14.15
C GLN A 72 -18.49 4.23 14.62
N VAL A 73 -17.88 4.19 15.80
CA VAL A 73 -17.46 2.95 16.47
C VAL A 73 -18.30 2.77 17.71
N TYR A 74 -18.95 1.61 17.83
CA TYR A 74 -19.69 1.20 19.02
C TYR A 74 -18.94 0.03 19.65
N PRO A 75 -18.20 0.22 20.76
CA PRO A 75 -17.27 -0.74 21.34
C PRO A 75 -17.80 -2.15 21.69
N GLN A 76 -19.11 -2.38 21.57
CA GLN A 76 -19.78 -3.67 21.84
C GLN A 76 -20.90 -4.00 20.85
N ARG A 77 -21.05 -3.24 19.76
CA ARG A 77 -22.08 -3.47 18.74
C ARG A 77 -21.50 -3.61 17.34
N GLY A 78 -20.42 -2.90 17.04
CA GLY A 78 -19.84 -2.88 15.71
C GLY A 78 -19.44 -1.48 15.25
N THR A 79 -19.11 -1.38 13.97
CA THR A 79 -18.58 -0.17 13.37
C THR A 79 -19.38 0.18 12.13
N ALA A 80 -19.87 1.43 12.06
CA ALA A 80 -20.43 1.99 10.84
C ALA A 80 -19.31 2.65 10.02
N ALA A 81 -19.18 2.26 8.76
CA ALA A 81 -18.15 2.78 7.86
C ALA A 81 -18.71 2.99 6.44
N TRP A 82 -18.18 3.98 5.73
CA TRP A 82 -18.39 4.11 4.30
C TRP A 82 -17.46 3.15 3.56
N VAL A 83 -18.05 2.31 2.72
CA VAL A 83 -17.31 1.37 1.87
C VAL A 83 -17.61 1.68 0.41
N THR A 84 -16.56 1.83 -0.39
CA THR A 84 -16.67 1.98 -1.85
C THR A 84 -16.52 0.62 -2.49
N TRP A 85 -17.58 0.12 -3.12
CA TRP A 85 -17.57 -1.24 -3.68
C TRP A 85 -16.80 -1.34 -4.99
N TYR A 86 -16.00 -2.39 -5.12
CA TYR A 86 -15.35 -2.75 -6.36
C TYR A 86 -16.38 -3.11 -7.43
N GLY A 87 -16.18 -2.64 -8.67
CA GLY A 87 -17.10 -2.82 -9.79
C GLY A 87 -18.11 -1.69 -9.96
N THR A 88 -18.75 -1.21 -8.89
CA THR A 88 -19.70 -0.07 -8.98
C THR A 88 -19.05 1.28 -8.69
N GLY A 89 -18.01 1.32 -7.87
CA GLY A 89 -17.34 2.55 -7.44
C GLY A 89 -18.19 3.47 -6.57
N GLN A 90 -19.37 3.00 -6.15
CA GLN A 90 -20.30 3.81 -5.35
C GLN A 90 -20.01 3.62 -3.86
N PRO A 91 -19.89 4.71 -3.09
CA PRO A 91 -19.80 4.63 -1.64
C PRO A 91 -21.16 4.21 -1.05
N GLN A 92 -21.13 3.29 -0.09
CA GLN A 92 -22.31 2.80 0.60
C GLN A 92 -22.05 2.71 2.10
N ASN A 93 -23.05 3.10 2.90
CA ASN A 93 -22.97 2.95 4.34
C ASN A 93 -22.97 1.46 4.67
N THR A 94 -22.02 1.02 5.48
CA THR A 94 -21.77 -0.39 5.76
C THR A 94 -21.62 -0.61 7.25
N TRP A 95 -22.35 -1.58 7.78
CA TRP A 95 -22.30 -1.99 9.17
C TRP A 95 -21.44 -3.24 9.33
N PHE A 96 -20.38 -3.13 10.11
CA PHE A 96 -19.50 -4.23 10.48
C PHE A 96 -19.83 -4.68 11.90
N GLU A 97 -20.42 -5.85 12.07
CA GLU A 97 -20.74 -6.38 13.39
C GLU A 97 -19.47 -6.84 14.11
N ASN A 98 -19.20 -6.24 15.27
CA ASN A 98 -18.03 -6.53 16.13
C ASN A 98 -16.65 -6.50 15.44
N VAL A 99 -16.53 -5.90 14.26
CA VAL A 99 -15.26 -5.74 13.53
C VAL A 99 -14.93 -4.26 13.39
N TYR A 100 -13.64 -3.94 13.51
CA TYR A 100 -13.09 -2.63 13.22
C TYR A 100 -12.27 -2.68 11.92
N PRO A 101 -12.83 -2.26 10.78
CA PRO A 101 -12.11 -2.31 9.52
C PRO A 101 -11.09 -1.16 9.42
N PRO A 102 -9.87 -1.40 8.90
CA PRO A 102 -8.87 -0.34 8.73
C PRO A 102 -9.27 0.63 7.62
N VAL A 103 -9.20 1.93 7.91
CA VAL A 103 -9.45 3.00 6.91
C VAL A 103 -8.41 2.94 5.81
N GLY A 104 -8.85 3.00 4.55
CA GLY A 104 -8.02 2.86 3.35
C GLY A 104 -7.77 1.42 2.92
N GLY A 105 -8.04 0.44 3.79
CA GLY A 105 -7.90 -0.98 3.50
C GLY A 105 -9.03 -1.51 2.61
N TRP A 106 -8.74 -2.59 1.91
CA TRP A 106 -9.72 -3.37 1.16
C TRP A 106 -10.21 -4.54 2.00
N VAL A 107 -11.52 -4.76 1.97
CA VAL A 107 -12.18 -5.84 2.71
C VAL A 107 -12.94 -6.73 1.75
N ILE A 108 -12.87 -8.04 1.99
CA ILE A 108 -13.72 -9.04 1.36
C ILE A 108 -14.78 -9.42 2.38
N VAL A 109 -16.04 -9.18 2.03
CA VAL A 109 -17.15 -9.42 2.95
C VAL A 109 -18.28 -10.18 2.26
N THR A 110 -19.05 -10.91 3.05
CA THR A 110 -20.37 -11.39 2.68
C THR A 110 -21.40 -10.69 3.54
N GLY A 111 -22.57 -10.45 2.98
CA GLY A 111 -23.61 -9.71 3.67
C GLY A 111 -24.79 -9.42 2.77
N GLY A 112 -25.72 -8.65 3.31
CA GLY A 112 -26.95 -8.28 2.65
C GLY A 112 -27.25 -6.80 2.76
N ILE A 113 -28.24 -6.37 1.99
CA ILE A 113 -28.85 -5.07 2.19
C ILE A 113 -29.69 -5.14 3.47
N GLY A 114 -29.41 -4.23 4.39
CA GLY A 114 -30.11 -4.09 5.65
C GLY A 114 -31.58 -3.67 5.48
N PRO A 115 -32.34 -3.64 6.59
CA PRO A 115 -33.77 -3.32 6.56
C PRO A 115 -34.09 -1.91 6.05
N ASP A 116 -33.14 -0.97 6.18
CA ASP A 116 -33.25 0.41 5.69
C ASP A 116 -33.01 0.55 4.18
N ARG A 117 -32.66 -0.54 3.49
CA ARG A 117 -32.37 -0.64 2.04
C ARG A 117 -31.20 0.21 1.53
N THR A 118 -30.52 0.94 2.41
CA THR A 118 -29.42 1.84 2.07
C THR A 118 -28.11 1.37 2.71
N THR A 119 -28.18 0.72 3.87
CA THR A 119 -27.01 0.19 4.57
C THR A 119 -26.74 -1.24 4.15
N PHE A 120 -25.49 -1.56 3.83
CA PHE A 120 -25.03 -2.94 3.68
C PHE A 120 -24.64 -3.49 5.06
N VAL A 121 -25.22 -4.61 5.47
CA VAL A 121 -24.89 -5.27 6.73
C VAL A 121 -23.94 -6.41 6.43
N VAL A 122 -22.75 -6.37 7.03
CA VAL A 122 -21.75 -7.41 6.88
C VAL A 122 -22.06 -8.54 7.83
N ASP A 123 -22.31 -9.72 7.28
CA ASP A 123 -22.48 -10.95 8.06
C ASP A 123 -21.11 -11.53 8.45
N GLN A 124 -20.15 -11.48 7.53
CA GLN A 124 -18.80 -12.00 7.76
C GLN A 124 -17.76 -11.24 6.95
N VAL A 125 -16.63 -10.92 7.61
CA VAL A 125 -15.41 -10.44 6.96
C VAL A 125 -14.49 -11.64 6.73
N HIS A 126 -14.13 -11.88 5.48
CA HIS A 126 -13.30 -13.03 5.09
C HIS A 126 -11.82 -12.68 5.00
N ASP A 127 -11.50 -11.48 4.52
CA ASP A 127 -10.13 -11.03 4.39
C ASP A 127 -10.03 -9.49 4.45
N VAL A 128 -8.86 -9.00 4.86
CA VAL A 128 -8.52 -7.59 4.95
C VAL A 128 -7.14 -7.35 4.36
N ILE A 129 -7.07 -6.51 3.33
CA ILE A 129 -5.85 -6.13 2.62
C ILE A 129 -5.54 -4.68 2.99
N ALA A 130 -4.51 -4.48 3.81
CA ALA A 130 -3.99 -3.18 4.23
C ALA A 130 -2.74 -2.78 3.45
#